data_AF-A0A7J9CAF7-F1
#
_entry.id   AF-A0A7J9CAF7-F1
#
_cell.length_a   1.000
_cell.length_b   1.000
_cell.length_c   1.000
_cell.angle_alpha   90.00
_cell.angle_beta   90.00
_cell.angle_gamma   90.00
#
_symmetry.space_group_name_H-M   'P 1'
#
loop_
_entity.id
_entity.type
_entity.pdbx_description
1 polymer ?
#
loop_
_entity_poly.entity_id
_entity_poly.type
_entity_poly.pdbx_seq_one_letter_code
_entity_poly.pdbx_strand_id
1 'polypeptide(L)'
;MQCMWYELASGESYFRQGDLGRALKKFLAVEKHYADITEDQFDFHSYCLRKMTLRAYVDMLRFQDRLHSHAYFHKAAAGAIRCYLKLYDSPLNSPAEVEDNTSKATQKKKMKKQRKAERAKKEAEEKIEGSSASGTSKSGKRHIKPVDPDPYGEKLLKTDDPLSEATKYLKLLQKNSSDSLETHLLSFEVNIRKQKILLAFQAVKQLLRLDADNPDSHCCLIKFFHKVSSMPAPVSDAEKLVWSVLEAERPSISQLQEKTLSEANKIFLGDHEDSLMHRAAVAEMLYTLDPTKKLEAVKIIEDSSNKVVPTNGVLGLVMEWKLKDCIAVHKLLDNVLIDTDAALRWKVRCAEYFPYSIYFEGSRSSAVNNSLNNLDTETPLNGGANGPDIIHSGNAFTSNGKLEAFKNLKI
;
A
#
# COMPACT_ATOMS: atom_id res chain seq x y z
N MET A 1 18.38 -8.75 14.93
CA MET A 1 17.02 -9.29 15.04
C MET A 1 16.27 -9.37 13.71
N GLN A 2 16.72 -8.73 12.60
CA GLN A 2 16.20 -8.94 11.22
C GLN A 2 14.67 -9.18 11.14
N CYS A 3 13.89 -8.29 11.78
CA CYS A 3 12.47 -8.52 12.06
C CYS A 3 11.59 -8.00 10.92
N MET A 4 11.67 -8.66 9.76
CA MET A 4 11.08 -8.20 8.50
C MET A 4 9.56 -8.00 8.58
N TRP A 5 8.83 -8.87 9.29
CA TRP A 5 7.36 -8.78 9.39
C TRP A 5 6.91 -7.46 10.05
N TYR A 6 7.63 -7.02 11.09
CA TYR A 6 7.34 -5.79 11.82
C TYR A 6 7.69 -4.58 10.96
N GLU A 7 8.80 -4.64 10.23
CA GLU A 7 9.24 -3.58 9.32
C GLU A 7 8.24 -3.39 8.18
N LEU A 8 7.78 -4.48 7.55
CA LEU A 8 6.75 -4.44 6.52
C LEU A 8 5.44 -3.85 7.05
N ALA A 9 4.94 -4.34 8.19
CA ALA A 9 3.71 -3.83 8.78
C ALA A 9 3.82 -2.34 9.15
N SER A 10 4.98 -1.92 9.65
CA SER A 10 5.28 -0.52 9.95
C SER A 10 5.34 0.33 8.69
N GLY A 11 6.01 -0.15 7.64
CA GLY A 11 6.13 0.53 6.35
C GLY A 11 4.77 0.77 5.70
N GLU A 12 3.92 -0.25 5.66
CA GLU A 12 2.54 -0.15 5.18
C GLU A 12 1.69 0.83 6.00
N SER A 13 1.89 0.87 7.32
CA SER A 13 1.19 1.83 8.19
C SER A 13 1.61 3.27 7.87
N TYR A 14 2.91 3.55 7.71
CA TYR A 14 3.41 4.87 7.36
C TYR A 14 2.98 5.29 5.95
N PHE A 15 2.98 4.35 5.00
CA PHE A 15 2.50 4.61 3.64
C PHE A 15 1.03 5.05 3.63
N ARG A 16 0.16 4.37 4.40
CA ARG A 16 -1.25 4.76 4.57
C ARG A 16 -1.43 6.15 5.22
N GLN A 17 -0.50 6.56 6.08
CA GLN A 17 -0.50 7.88 6.72
C GLN A 17 0.07 8.99 5.82
N GLY A 18 0.62 8.65 4.65
CA GLY A 18 1.31 9.60 3.77
C GLY A 18 2.75 9.93 4.20
N ASP A 19 3.28 9.30 5.26
CA ASP A 19 4.67 9.51 5.71
C ASP A 19 5.63 8.68 4.86
N LEU A 20 5.91 9.17 3.65
CA LEU A 20 6.69 8.47 2.63
C LEU A 20 8.14 8.21 3.05
N GLY A 21 8.78 9.14 3.77
CA GLY A 21 10.17 9.00 4.18
C GLY A 21 10.36 7.84 5.15
N ARG A 22 9.48 7.72 6.14
CA ARG A 22 9.50 6.59 7.08
C ARG A 22 9.06 5.29 6.43
N ALA A 23 8.10 5.33 5.52
CA ALA A 23 7.66 4.16 4.78
C ALA A 23 8.82 3.56 3.96
N LEU A 24 9.49 4.38 3.13
CA LEU A 24 10.65 3.99 2.34
C LEU A 24 11.74 3.39 3.22
N LYS A 25 12.09 4.07 4.30
CA LYS A 25 13.10 3.56 5.23
C LYS A 25 12.78 2.18 5.78
N LYS A 26 11.51 1.89 6.08
CA LYS A 26 11.09 0.56 6.56
C LYS A 26 11.18 -0.50 5.47
N PHE A 27 10.83 -0.18 4.23
CA PHE A 27 10.98 -1.10 3.11
C PHE A 27 12.46 -1.35 2.76
N LEU A 28 13.29 -0.30 2.75
CA LEU A 28 14.74 -0.40 2.53
C LEU A 28 15.48 -1.14 3.65
N ALA A 29 14.96 -1.11 4.88
CA ALA A 29 15.51 -1.93 5.96
C ALA A 29 15.39 -3.43 5.66
N VAL A 30 14.29 -3.86 5.01
CA VAL A 30 14.13 -5.25 4.58
C VAL A 30 15.14 -5.59 3.50
N GLU A 31 15.34 -4.73 2.50
CA GLU A 31 16.39 -4.93 1.49
C GLU A 31 17.77 -5.07 2.12
N LYS A 32 18.10 -4.24 3.11
CA LYS A 32 19.35 -4.35 3.83
C LYS A 32 19.52 -5.74 4.48
N HIS A 33 18.48 -6.28 5.12
CA HIS A 33 18.55 -7.64 5.68
C HIS A 33 18.82 -8.69 4.59
N TYR A 34 18.28 -8.52 3.38
CA TYR A 34 18.53 -9.42 2.25
C TYR A 34 19.97 -9.30 1.72
N ALA A 35 20.52 -8.07 1.68
CA ALA A 35 21.92 -7.85 1.34
C ALA A 35 22.85 -8.50 2.37
N ASP A 36 22.57 -8.30 3.66
CA ASP A 36 23.33 -8.92 4.76
C ASP A 36 23.28 -10.47 4.65
N ILE A 37 22.11 -11.07 4.40
CA ILE A 37 21.96 -12.53 4.18
C ILE A 37 22.76 -13.02 2.97
N THR A 38 22.85 -12.21 1.91
CA THR A 38 23.63 -12.55 0.71
C THR A 38 25.12 -12.48 0.99
N GLU A 39 25.58 -11.51 1.78
CA GLU A 39 26.98 -11.35 2.18
C GLU A 39 27.43 -12.47 3.12
N ASP A 40 26.56 -12.87 4.07
CA ASP A 40 26.82 -13.95 5.04
C ASP A 40 27.18 -15.29 4.36
N GLN A 41 26.80 -15.51 3.10
CA GLN A 41 27.16 -16.73 2.37
C GLN A 41 28.67 -16.88 2.13
N PHE A 42 29.42 -15.77 2.13
CA PHE A 42 30.81 -15.74 1.68
C PHE A 42 31.72 -16.63 2.52
N ASP A 43 31.54 -16.61 3.84
CA ASP A 43 32.31 -17.43 4.79
C ASP A 43 32.05 -18.93 4.60
N PHE A 44 30.88 -19.29 4.07
CA PHE A 44 30.48 -20.68 3.88
C PHE A 44 31.12 -21.36 2.67
N HIS A 45 31.61 -20.60 1.68
CA HIS A 45 32.32 -21.17 0.52
C HIS A 45 33.55 -21.97 0.95
N SER A 46 34.38 -21.41 1.83
CA SER A 46 35.57 -22.10 2.36
C SER A 46 35.22 -23.06 3.51
N TYR A 47 34.29 -22.67 4.39
CA TYR A 47 33.92 -23.48 5.56
C TYR A 47 33.34 -24.83 5.16
N CYS A 48 32.37 -24.86 4.24
CA CYS A 48 31.68 -26.09 3.87
C CYS A 48 32.59 -27.08 3.13
N LEU A 49 33.54 -26.60 2.34
CA LEU A 49 34.56 -27.43 1.71
C LEU A 49 35.48 -28.05 2.76
N ARG A 50 35.94 -27.27 3.74
CA ARG A 50 36.80 -27.75 4.82
C ARG A 50 36.09 -28.74 5.75
N LYS A 51 34.80 -28.56 6.00
CA LYS A 51 33.98 -29.43 6.88
C LYS A 51 33.26 -30.55 6.14
N MET A 52 33.45 -30.66 4.82
CA MET A 52 32.84 -31.68 3.96
C MET A 52 31.30 -31.74 4.05
N THR A 53 30.65 -30.60 4.30
CA THR A 53 29.18 -30.48 4.36
C THR A 53 28.60 -30.10 2.99
N LEU A 54 29.01 -30.82 1.93
CA LEU A 54 28.74 -30.43 0.53
C LEU A 54 27.25 -30.39 0.16
N ARG A 55 26.43 -31.28 0.73
CA ARG A 55 24.96 -31.26 0.51
C ARG A 55 24.35 -29.94 0.99
N ALA A 56 24.64 -29.56 2.24
CA ALA A 56 24.17 -28.30 2.83
C ALA A 56 24.73 -27.07 2.08
N TYR A 57 25.96 -27.16 1.55
CA TYR A 57 26.53 -26.09 0.73
C TYR A 57 25.74 -25.87 -0.57
N VAL A 58 25.44 -26.94 -1.30
CA VAL A 58 24.63 -26.84 -2.53
C VAL A 58 23.21 -26.35 -2.22
N ASP A 59 22.62 -26.80 -1.10
CA ASP A 59 21.31 -26.31 -0.66
C ASP A 59 21.33 -24.82 -0.31
N MET A 60 22.40 -24.34 0.34
CA MET A 60 22.61 -22.91 0.60
C MET A 60 22.71 -22.11 -0.71
N LEU A 61 23.48 -22.57 -1.70
CA LEU A 61 23.59 -21.88 -2.99
C LEU A 61 22.22 -21.79 -3.69
N ARG A 62 21.46 -22.89 -3.72
CA ARG A 62 20.09 -22.92 -4.27
C ARG A 62 19.14 -21.99 -3.52
N PHE A 63 19.29 -21.87 -2.21
CA PHE A 63 18.54 -20.92 -1.39
C PHE A 63 18.88 -19.48 -1.77
N GLN A 64 20.17 -19.15 -1.90
CA GLN A 64 20.64 -17.81 -2.26
C GLN A 64 20.18 -17.38 -3.66
N ASP A 65 20.18 -18.30 -4.64
CA ASP A 65 19.65 -18.06 -5.98
C ASP A 65 18.17 -17.66 -5.99
N ARG A 66 17.40 -18.10 -4.99
CA ARG A 66 15.95 -17.86 -4.86
C ARG A 66 15.59 -16.89 -3.75
N LEU A 67 16.58 -16.27 -3.11
CA LEU A 67 16.37 -15.44 -1.93
C LEU A 67 15.33 -14.34 -2.21
N HIS A 68 15.49 -13.61 -3.31
CA HIS A 68 14.62 -12.50 -3.71
C HIS A 68 13.22 -12.93 -4.19
N SER A 69 12.96 -14.23 -4.41
CA SER A 69 11.61 -14.74 -4.72
C SER A 69 10.72 -14.84 -3.49
N HIS A 70 11.28 -14.65 -2.28
CA HIS A 70 10.51 -14.76 -1.04
C HIS A 70 9.50 -13.61 -0.87
N ALA A 71 8.32 -13.93 -0.35
CA ALA A 71 7.19 -13.00 -0.25
C ALA A 71 7.47 -11.71 0.55
N TYR A 72 8.41 -11.75 1.50
CA TYR A 72 8.83 -10.56 2.24
C TYR A 72 9.57 -9.56 1.37
N PHE A 73 10.49 -10.03 0.51
CA PHE A 73 11.16 -9.17 -0.46
C PHE A 73 10.17 -8.59 -1.45
N HIS A 74 9.27 -9.42 -1.99
CA HIS A 74 8.25 -8.97 -2.93
C HIS A 74 7.43 -7.81 -2.34
N LYS A 75 6.92 -7.97 -1.11
CA LYS A 75 6.16 -6.92 -0.40
C LYS A 75 7.00 -5.67 -0.14
N ALA A 76 8.26 -5.83 0.26
CA ALA A 76 9.14 -4.68 0.50
C ALA A 76 9.42 -3.89 -0.78
N ALA A 77 9.79 -4.58 -1.86
CA ALA A 77 10.06 -3.98 -3.16
C ALA A 77 8.82 -3.33 -3.77
N ALA A 78 7.66 -4.01 -3.71
CA ALA A 78 6.39 -3.43 -4.17
C ALA A 78 6.02 -2.16 -3.37
N GLY A 79 6.16 -2.20 -2.04
CA GLY A 79 5.95 -1.05 -1.17
C GLY A 79 6.90 0.11 -1.46
N ALA A 80 8.18 -0.18 -1.70
CA ALA A 80 9.17 0.83 -2.08
C ALA A 80 8.83 1.47 -3.43
N ILE A 81 8.49 0.68 -4.45
CA ILE A 81 8.08 1.18 -5.77
C ILE A 81 6.86 2.09 -5.65
N ARG A 82 5.84 1.69 -4.89
CA ARG A 82 4.65 2.52 -4.63
C ARG A 82 5.00 3.85 -3.97
N CYS A 83 5.96 3.87 -3.03
CA CYS A 83 6.43 5.10 -2.43
C CYS A 83 7.13 6.01 -3.44
N TYR A 84 8.01 5.47 -4.29
CA TYR A 84 8.70 6.24 -5.32
C TYR A 84 7.76 6.76 -6.41
N LEU A 85 6.75 5.97 -6.82
CA LEU A 85 5.70 6.43 -7.72
C LEU A 85 4.93 7.61 -7.14
N LYS A 86 4.52 7.51 -5.87
CA LYS A 86 3.81 8.60 -5.19
C LYS A 86 4.69 9.85 -4.98
N LEU A 87 5.98 9.66 -4.73
CA LEU A 87 6.96 10.77 -4.66
C LEU A 87 7.15 11.48 -6.00
N TYR A 88 7.08 10.73 -7.10
CA TYR A 88 7.15 11.28 -8.46
C TYR A 88 5.88 12.06 -8.82
N ASP A 89 4.70 11.52 -8.51
CA ASP A 89 3.41 12.16 -8.83
C ASP A 89 3.15 13.40 -7.95
N SER A 90 3.63 13.40 -6.71
CA SER A 90 3.48 14.49 -5.74
C SER A 90 4.84 14.91 -5.18
N PRO A 91 5.63 15.70 -5.93
CA PRO A 91 6.90 16.19 -5.44
C PRO A 91 6.68 17.13 -4.24
N LEU A 92 7.59 17.06 -3.25
CA LEU A 92 7.54 17.84 -1.99
C LEU A 92 7.46 19.37 -2.19
N ASN A 93 7.69 19.86 -3.41
CA ASN A 93 7.67 21.27 -3.76
C ASN A 93 6.40 21.72 -4.50
N SER A 94 5.34 20.91 -4.55
CA SER A 94 4.07 21.38 -5.10
C SER A 94 3.42 22.40 -4.16
N PRO A 95 3.07 23.62 -4.61
CA PRO A 95 2.48 24.66 -3.76
C PRO A 95 1.04 24.35 -3.30
N ALA A 96 0.47 23.22 -3.70
CA ALA A 96 -0.95 22.90 -3.51
C ALA A 96 -1.29 22.28 -2.13
N GLU A 97 -0.32 21.76 -1.36
CA GLU A 97 -0.60 21.08 -0.09
C GLU A 97 -0.37 21.93 1.18
N VAL A 98 -0.02 23.21 1.03
CA VAL A 98 0.26 24.08 2.19
C VAL A 98 -1.02 24.69 2.79
N GLU A 99 -2.17 24.63 2.09
CA GLU A 99 -3.40 25.29 2.56
C GLU A 99 -4.43 24.39 3.26
N ASP A 100 -4.42 23.06 3.09
CA ASP A 100 -5.51 22.21 3.64
C ASP A 100 -5.12 21.29 4.81
N ASN A 101 -4.11 21.67 5.60
CA ASN A 101 -3.84 21.00 6.88
C ASN A 101 -3.62 22.02 8.01
N THR A 102 -4.66 22.82 8.26
CA THR A 102 -4.72 23.70 9.43
C THR A 102 -5.06 22.92 10.71
N SER A 103 -4.04 22.39 11.37
CA SER A 103 -4.03 22.40 12.83
C SER A 103 -2.62 22.71 13.35
N LYS A 104 -2.34 24.02 13.50
CA LYS A 104 -1.10 24.62 14.02
C LYS A 104 -0.68 24.12 15.43
N ALA A 105 -1.41 23.20 16.04
CA ALA A 105 -1.11 22.54 17.32
C ALA A 105 -0.21 21.29 17.18
N THR A 106 -0.30 20.53 16.09
CA THR A 106 0.48 19.29 15.90
C THR A 106 1.90 19.56 15.38
N GLN A 107 2.08 20.56 14.52
CA GLN A 107 3.42 21.03 14.09
C GLN A 107 4.22 21.62 15.26
N LYS A 108 3.60 22.37 16.18
CA LYS A 108 4.29 22.85 17.41
C LYS A 108 4.73 21.70 18.31
N LYS A 109 3.95 20.61 18.42
CA LYS A 109 4.36 19.40 19.16
C LYS A 109 5.47 18.62 18.44
N LYS A 110 5.42 18.49 17.10
CA LYS A 110 6.48 17.87 16.30
C LYS A 110 7.80 18.66 16.36
N MET A 111 7.76 20.00 16.20
CA MET A 111 8.93 20.87 16.35
C MET A 111 9.51 20.87 17.77
N LYS A 112 8.67 20.85 18.82
CA LYS A 112 9.15 20.77 20.21
C LYS A 112 9.79 19.40 20.51
N LYS A 113 9.31 18.32 19.88
CA LYS A 113 9.89 16.98 19.98
C LYS A 113 11.20 16.85 19.18
N GLN A 114 11.28 17.49 18.00
CA GLN A 114 12.53 17.60 17.22
C GLN A 114 13.60 18.41 17.96
N ARG A 115 13.27 19.59 18.49
CA ARG A 115 14.21 20.40 19.30
C ARG A 115 14.68 19.70 20.56
N LYS A 116 13.83 18.87 21.19
CA LYS A 116 14.21 18.07 22.36
C LYS A 116 15.12 16.88 21.98
N ALA A 117 14.90 16.27 20.82
CA ALA A 117 15.77 15.21 20.30
C ALA A 117 17.13 15.76 19.81
N GLU A 118 17.15 16.95 19.20
CA GLU A 118 18.37 17.63 18.76
C GLU A 118 19.20 18.13 19.95
N ARG A 119 18.56 18.68 21.01
CA ARG A 119 19.25 19.00 22.26
C ARG A 119 19.82 17.76 22.95
N ALA A 120 19.06 16.68 23.01
CA ALA A 120 19.56 15.41 23.56
C ALA A 120 20.72 14.83 22.73
N LYS A 121 20.79 15.13 21.43
CA LYS A 121 21.91 14.73 20.56
C LYS A 121 23.16 15.58 20.83
N LYS A 122 23.03 16.91 20.93
CA LYS A 122 24.15 17.81 21.27
C LYS A 122 24.70 17.54 22.68
N GLU A 123 23.83 17.32 23.66
CA GLU A 123 24.24 16.95 25.02
C GLU A 123 24.89 15.56 25.10
N ALA A 124 24.59 14.65 24.15
CA ALA A 124 25.26 13.36 24.05
C ALA A 124 26.61 13.46 23.32
N GLU A 125 26.73 14.32 22.31
CA GLU A 125 27.99 14.60 21.59
C GLU A 125 29.00 15.32 22.50
N GLU A 126 28.60 16.33 23.29
CA GLU A 126 29.49 16.99 24.27
C GLU A 126 30.01 16.03 25.36
N LYS A 127 29.21 15.03 25.76
CA LYS A 127 29.64 14.01 26.73
C LYS A 127 30.64 13.01 26.14
N ILE A 128 30.65 12.81 24.82
CA ILE A 128 31.61 11.95 24.12
C ILE A 128 32.96 12.67 23.97
N GLU A 129 32.95 13.97 23.69
CA GLU A 129 34.20 14.75 23.59
C GLU A 129 34.89 14.92 24.96
N GLY A 130 34.12 15.16 26.03
CA GLY A 130 34.67 15.31 27.40
C GLY A 130 35.21 14.03 28.06
N SER A 131 34.98 12.84 27.48
CA SER A 131 35.43 11.55 28.06
C SER A 131 36.60 10.91 27.30
N SER A 132 37.17 11.62 26.32
CA SER A 132 38.34 11.18 25.54
C SER A 132 39.70 11.47 26.21
N ALA A 133 39.70 12.07 27.41
CA ALA A 133 40.91 12.38 28.17
C ALA A 133 40.90 11.80 29.60
N SER A 134 40.81 10.47 29.75
CA SER A 134 41.22 9.77 30.97
C SER A 134 41.27 8.25 30.74
N GLY A 135 42.40 7.64 31.05
CA GLY A 135 42.74 6.26 30.70
C GLY A 135 42.11 5.15 31.54
N THR A 136 42.12 3.94 30.95
CA THR A 136 42.14 2.60 31.57
C THR A 136 41.08 2.25 32.63
N SER A 137 40.08 1.45 32.22
CA SER A 137 39.70 0.20 32.91
C SER A 137 38.62 -0.58 32.15
N LYS A 138 38.76 -1.91 32.14
CA LYS A 138 37.83 -2.90 31.58
C LYS A 138 36.50 -2.89 32.34
N SER A 139 35.40 -2.51 31.68
CA SER A 139 34.04 -2.98 32.01
C SER A 139 33.10 -2.83 30.80
N GLY A 140 32.07 -3.67 30.72
CA GLY A 140 31.41 -4.11 29.48
C GLY A 140 30.97 -3.04 28.47
N LYS A 141 31.31 -3.28 27.19
CA LYS A 141 30.75 -2.58 26.03
C LYS A 141 29.23 -2.73 26.04
N ARG A 142 28.51 -1.72 26.57
CA ARG A 142 27.13 -1.47 26.13
C ARG A 142 27.19 -1.27 24.63
N HIS A 143 26.53 -2.15 23.86
CA HIS A 143 26.29 -1.94 22.44
C HIS A 143 25.51 -0.63 22.29
N ILE A 144 26.21 0.48 22.07
CA ILE A 144 25.61 1.72 21.61
C ILE A 144 25.14 1.39 20.20
N LYS A 145 23.82 1.22 20.02
CA LYS A 145 23.24 1.04 18.69
C LYS A 145 23.71 2.22 17.84
N PRO A 146 24.23 1.98 16.61
CA PRO A 146 24.58 3.06 15.70
C PRO A 146 23.42 4.05 15.63
N VAL A 147 23.69 5.31 15.96
CA VAL A 147 22.66 6.35 15.90
C VAL A 147 22.30 6.53 14.43
N ASP A 148 21.04 6.28 14.13
CA ASP A 148 20.51 6.37 12.79
C ASP A 148 20.63 7.81 12.26
N PRO A 149 21.38 8.04 11.17
CA PRO A 149 21.66 9.38 10.67
C PRO A 149 20.46 10.04 9.98
N ASP A 150 19.39 9.29 9.68
CA ASP A 150 18.16 9.82 9.09
C ASP A 150 16.90 9.15 9.69
N PRO A 151 16.49 9.51 10.92
CA PRO A 151 15.35 8.90 11.60
C PRO A 151 14.03 9.00 10.84
N TYR A 152 13.84 10.06 10.04
CA TYR A 152 12.59 10.41 9.36
C TYR A 152 12.59 10.10 7.85
N GLY A 153 13.75 9.74 7.26
CA GLY A 153 13.85 9.47 5.83
C GLY A 153 13.90 10.73 4.99
N GLU A 154 14.30 11.88 5.55
CA GLU A 154 14.32 13.17 4.86
C GLU A 154 15.32 13.20 3.70
N LYS A 155 16.39 12.39 3.77
CA LYS A 155 17.35 12.25 2.66
C LYS A 155 16.78 11.39 1.55
N LEU A 156 16.04 10.33 1.90
CA LEU A 156 15.38 9.43 0.95
C LEU A 156 14.26 10.14 0.17
N LEU A 157 13.69 11.19 0.75
CA LEU A 157 12.68 12.02 0.10
C LEU A 157 13.28 13.01 -0.91
N LYS A 158 14.57 13.36 -0.76
CA LYS A 158 15.30 14.27 -1.65
C LYS A 158 16.03 13.53 -2.78
N THR A 159 15.63 12.29 -3.08
CA THR A 159 16.21 11.54 -4.20
C THR A 159 15.93 12.26 -5.52
N ASP A 160 16.99 12.54 -6.28
CA ASP A 160 16.91 13.31 -7.54
C ASP A 160 16.08 12.61 -8.63
N ASP A 161 16.14 11.28 -8.71
CA ASP A 161 15.35 10.47 -9.67
C ASP A 161 14.66 9.27 -9.00
N PRO A 162 13.44 9.47 -8.46
CA PRO A 162 12.63 8.40 -7.86
C PRO A 162 12.32 7.24 -8.82
N LEU A 163 12.12 7.51 -10.12
CA LEU A 163 11.74 6.49 -11.09
C LEU A 163 12.91 5.57 -11.43
N SER A 164 14.15 6.06 -11.37
CA SER A 164 15.33 5.21 -11.54
C SER A 164 15.55 4.28 -10.35
N GLU A 165 15.33 4.74 -9.11
CA GLU A 165 15.33 3.85 -7.94
C GLU A 165 14.23 2.79 -8.04
N ALA A 166 13.00 3.19 -8.38
CA ALA A 166 11.90 2.24 -8.62
C ALA A 166 12.25 1.18 -9.68
N THR A 167 12.97 1.57 -10.74
CA THR A 167 13.40 0.65 -11.80
C THR A 167 14.35 -0.44 -11.29
N LYS A 168 15.18 -0.16 -10.27
CA LYS A 168 16.10 -1.15 -9.70
C LYS A 168 15.31 -2.28 -9.03
N TYR A 169 14.35 -1.93 -8.17
CA TYR A 169 13.46 -2.90 -7.52
C TYR A 169 12.59 -3.64 -8.52
N LEU A 170 12.08 -2.93 -9.53
CA LEU A 170 11.26 -3.53 -10.57
C LEU A 170 12.02 -4.63 -11.32
N LYS A 171 13.29 -4.40 -11.69
CA LYS A 171 14.12 -5.43 -12.34
C LYS A 171 14.32 -6.66 -11.45
N LEU A 172 14.49 -6.47 -10.14
CA LEU A 172 14.58 -7.57 -9.19
C LEU A 172 13.27 -8.34 -9.10
N LEU A 173 12.12 -7.67 -9.09
CA LEU A 173 10.81 -8.33 -9.11
C LEU A 173 10.56 -9.08 -10.42
N GLN A 174 10.91 -8.50 -11.57
CA GLN A 174 10.74 -9.17 -12.87
C GLN A 174 11.62 -10.42 -13.00
N LYS A 175 12.84 -10.40 -12.42
CA LYS A 175 13.75 -11.55 -12.43
C LYS A 175 13.28 -12.68 -11.51
N ASN A 176 12.74 -12.36 -10.34
CA ASN A 176 12.50 -13.33 -9.27
C ASN A 176 11.01 -13.67 -9.04
N SER A 177 10.09 -12.85 -9.56
CA SER A 177 8.64 -12.90 -9.36
C SER A 177 7.88 -12.52 -10.64
N SER A 178 8.25 -13.13 -11.77
CA SER A 178 7.65 -12.89 -13.09
C SER A 178 6.20 -13.36 -13.21
N ASP A 179 5.75 -14.26 -12.33
CA ASP A 179 4.40 -14.83 -12.38
C ASP A 179 3.40 -14.04 -11.51
N SER A 180 3.86 -12.98 -10.83
CA SER A 180 2.99 -12.12 -10.03
C SER A 180 2.37 -11.00 -10.86
N LEU A 181 1.04 -10.90 -10.81
CA LEU A 181 0.29 -9.81 -11.46
C LEU A 181 0.77 -8.43 -10.98
N GLU A 182 0.99 -8.28 -9.66
CA GLU A 182 1.44 -7.04 -9.03
C GLU A 182 2.79 -6.55 -9.61
N THR A 183 3.71 -7.45 -9.95
CA THR A 183 4.99 -7.10 -10.58
C THR A 183 4.76 -6.38 -11.90
N HIS A 184 3.86 -6.89 -12.74
CA HIS A 184 3.60 -6.31 -14.06
C HIS A 184 2.70 -5.08 -13.99
N LEU A 185 1.80 -4.97 -13.00
CA LEU A 185 1.06 -3.73 -12.73
C LEU A 185 2.03 -2.60 -12.36
N LEU A 186 2.96 -2.87 -11.44
CA LEU A 186 4.01 -1.90 -11.09
C LEU A 186 4.93 -1.61 -12.28
N SER A 187 5.23 -2.60 -13.11
CA SER A 187 6.00 -2.43 -14.35
C SER A 187 5.32 -1.45 -15.30
N PHE A 188 4.00 -1.60 -15.50
CA PHE A 188 3.21 -0.70 -16.33
C PHE A 188 3.25 0.74 -15.79
N GLU A 189 2.95 0.93 -14.51
CA GLU A 189 2.90 2.25 -13.85
C GLU A 189 4.26 2.99 -13.86
N VAL A 190 5.36 2.27 -13.70
CA VAL A 190 6.71 2.85 -13.80
C VAL A 190 7.06 3.19 -15.25
N ASN A 191 6.85 2.27 -16.19
CA ASN A 191 7.26 2.47 -17.58
C ASN A 191 6.42 3.51 -18.31
N ILE A 192 5.13 3.66 -17.98
CA ILE A 192 4.27 4.71 -18.55
C ILE A 192 4.74 6.10 -18.12
N ARG A 193 5.13 6.28 -16.85
CA ARG A 193 5.70 7.54 -16.32
C ARG A 193 7.07 7.85 -16.92
N LYS A 194 7.90 6.83 -17.13
CA LYS A 194 9.20 6.95 -17.82
C LYS A 194 9.07 7.12 -19.35
N GLN A 195 7.85 7.13 -19.89
CA GLN A 195 7.57 7.21 -21.33
C GLN A 195 8.24 6.07 -22.15
N LYS A 196 8.48 4.92 -21.53
CA LYS A 196 9.04 3.73 -22.20
C LYS A 196 7.93 2.86 -22.77
N ILE A 197 7.38 3.28 -23.91
CA ILE A 197 6.14 2.72 -24.49
C ILE A 197 6.21 1.21 -24.72
N LEU A 198 7.30 0.70 -25.32
CA LEU A 198 7.44 -0.73 -25.59
C LEU A 198 7.51 -1.58 -24.32
N LEU A 199 8.15 -1.08 -23.25
CA LEU A 199 8.21 -1.79 -21.97
C LEU A 199 6.87 -1.74 -21.23
N ALA A 200 6.13 -0.62 -21.35
CA ALA A 200 4.77 -0.54 -20.84
C ALA A 200 3.86 -1.53 -21.58
N PHE A 201 3.98 -1.63 -22.92
CA PHE A 201 3.23 -2.60 -23.71
C PHE A 201 3.58 -4.05 -23.35
N GLN A 202 4.87 -4.35 -23.17
CA GLN A 202 5.33 -5.65 -22.70
C GLN A 202 4.68 -6.01 -21.35
N ALA A 203 4.59 -5.05 -20.42
CA ALA A 203 3.92 -5.27 -19.14
C ALA A 203 2.43 -5.60 -19.31
N VAL A 204 1.71 -4.87 -20.18
CA VAL A 204 0.30 -5.16 -20.51
C VAL A 204 0.14 -6.56 -21.10
N LYS A 205 1.00 -6.97 -22.04
CA LYS A 205 0.96 -8.34 -22.59
C LYS A 205 1.18 -9.41 -21.51
N GLN A 206 2.07 -9.16 -20.55
CA GLN A 206 2.27 -10.08 -19.43
C GLN A 206 1.06 -10.13 -18.49
N LEU A 207 0.43 -8.99 -18.22
CA LEU A 207 -0.82 -8.93 -17.43
C LEU A 207 -1.92 -9.76 -18.08
N LEU A 208 -2.16 -9.55 -19.38
CA LEU A 208 -3.16 -10.31 -20.14
C LEU A 208 -2.83 -11.80 -20.23
N ARG A 209 -1.54 -12.17 -20.28
CA ARG A 209 -1.12 -13.57 -20.25
C ARG A 209 -1.41 -14.24 -18.91
N LEU A 210 -1.28 -13.51 -17.80
CA LEU A 210 -1.48 -14.04 -16.46
C LEU A 210 -2.96 -14.10 -16.10
N ASP A 211 -3.69 -13.02 -16.31
CA ASP A 211 -5.10 -12.89 -15.99
C ASP A 211 -5.72 -11.77 -16.84
N ALA A 212 -6.38 -12.16 -17.94
CA ALA A 212 -7.04 -11.26 -18.88
C ALA A 212 -8.35 -10.70 -18.33
N ASP A 213 -9.01 -11.44 -17.43
CA ASP A 213 -10.30 -11.07 -16.84
C ASP A 213 -10.10 -10.13 -15.64
N ASN A 214 -8.86 -9.96 -15.17
CA ASN A 214 -8.57 -9.08 -14.05
C ASN A 214 -8.98 -7.61 -14.29
N PRO A 215 -9.67 -6.95 -13.35
CA PRO A 215 -10.02 -5.53 -13.46
C PRO A 215 -8.81 -4.61 -13.70
N ASP A 216 -7.70 -4.84 -12.99
CA ASP A 216 -6.50 -4.00 -13.10
C ASP A 216 -5.79 -4.22 -14.46
N SER A 217 -5.80 -5.47 -14.99
CA SER A 217 -5.29 -5.78 -16.33
C SER A 217 -6.06 -5.02 -17.40
N HIS A 218 -7.40 -5.03 -17.33
CA HIS A 218 -8.26 -4.29 -18.25
C HIS A 218 -8.03 -2.78 -18.15
N CYS A 219 -7.93 -2.23 -16.94
CA CYS A 219 -7.58 -0.82 -16.74
C CYS A 219 -6.24 -0.47 -17.39
N CYS A 220 -5.20 -1.29 -17.19
CA CYS A 220 -3.89 -1.05 -17.79
C CYS A 220 -3.94 -1.08 -19.32
N LEU A 221 -4.69 -2.02 -19.91
CA LEU A 221 -4.87 -2.13 -21.35
C LEU A 221 -5.52 -0.87 -21.94
N ILE A 222 -6.65 -0.44 -21.39
CA ILE A 222 -7.37 0.74 -21.89
C ILE A 222 -6.55 2.01 -21.66
N LYS A 223 -5.95 2.19 -20.47
CA LYS A 223 -5.05 3.32 -20.19
C LYS A 223 -3.89 3.39 -21.16
N PHE A 224 -3.27 2.25 -21.48
CA PHE A 224 -2.16 2.18 -22.43
C PHE A 224 -2.57 2.70 -23.80
N PHE A 225 -3.61 2.12 -24.41
CA PHE A 225 -4.01 2.51 -25.76
C PHE A 225 -4.60 3.91 -25.81
N HIS A 226 -5.33 4.36 -24.79
CA HIS A 226 -5.77 5.74 -24.68
C HIS A 226 -4.58 6.71 -24.64
N LYS A 227 -3.54 6.38 -23.85
CA LYS A 227 -2.34 7.20 -23.76
C LYS A 227 -1.58 7.23 -25.09
N VAL A 228 -1.41 6.09 -25.76
CA VAL A 228 -0.78 6.02 -27.09
C VAL A 228 -1.55 6.85 -28.10
N SER A 229 -2.88 6.74 -28.16
CA SER A 229 -3.72 7.54 -29.06
C SER A 229 -3.66 9.04 -28.78
N SER A 230 -3.39 9.46 -27.53
CA SER A 230 -3.23 10.87 -27.15
C SER A 230 -1.84 11.45 -27.44
N MET A 231 -0.86 10.63 -27.84
CA MET A 231 0.49 11.10 -28.12
C MET A 231 0.57 11.84 -29.45
N PRO A 232 1.48 12.84 -29.59
CA PRO A 232 1.74 13.48 -30.87
C PRO A 232 2.13 12.45 -31.95
N ALA A 233 1.86 12.79 -33.20
CA ALA A 233 2.25 11.95 -34.33
C ALA A 233 3.76 11.68 -34.30
N PRO A 234 4.21 10.44 -34.61
CA PRO A 234 5.61 10.06 -34.55
C PRO A 234 6.45 10.91 -35.51
N VAL A 235 7.45 11.60 -34.97
CA VAL A 235 8.30 12.53 -35.74
C VAL A 235 9.58 11.82 -36.18
N SER A 236 10.18 11.02 -35.29
CA SER A 236 11.39 10.26 -35.57
C SER A 236 11.08 8.89 -36.19
N ASP A 237 12.04 8.34 -36.94
CA ASP A 237 11.89 7.01 -37.53
C ASP A 237 11.82 5.90 -36.47
N ALA A 238 12.47 6.11 -35.31
CA ALA A 238 12.35 5.21 -34.16
C ALA A 238 10.92 5.20 -33.59
N GLU A 239 10.27 6.36 -33.48
CA GLU A 239 8.87 6.43 -33.05
C GLU A 239 7.95 5.78 -34.07
N LYS A 240 8.12 6.05 -35.37
CA LYS A 240 7.32 5.40 -36.43
C LYS A 240 7.42 3.87 -36.36
N LEU A 241 8.61 3.34 -36.07
CA LEU A 241 8.80 1.91 -35.87
C LEU A 241 8.01 1.40 -34.65
N VAL A 242 8.08 2.09 -33.52
CA VAL A 242 7.29 1.75 -32.32
C VAL A 242 5.80 1.71 -32.65
N TRP A 243 5.28 2.74 -33.33
CA TRP A 243 3.88 2.79 -33.75
C TRP A 243 3.50 1.64 -34.68
N SER A 244 4.36 1.30 -35.65
CA SER A 244 4.10 0.19 -36.57
C SER A 244 3.99 -1.16 -35.84
N VAL A 245 4.80 -1.37 -34.80
CA VAL A 245 4.74 -2.58 -33.97
C VAL A 245 3.45 -2.61 -33.16
N LEU A 246 3.02 -1.47 -32.59
CA LEU A 246 1.79 -1.40 -31.81
C LEU A 246 0.54 -1.63 -32.68
N GLU A 247 0.49 -1.06 -33.88
CA GLU A 247 -0.59 -1.29 -34.85
C GLU A 247 -0.63 -2.76 -35.30
N ALA A 248 0.53 -3.39 -35.54
CA ALA A 248 0.60 -4.80 -35.92
C ALA A 248 0.18 -5.76 -34.79
N GLU A 249 0.49 -5.42 -33.53
CA GLU A 249 0.19 -6.26 -32.38
C GLU A 249 -1.22 -6.04 -31.83
N ARG A 250 -1.84 -4.88 -32.04
CA ARG A 250 -3.18 -4.56 -31.51
C ARG A 250 -4.26 -5.58 -31.91
N PRO A 251 -4.33 -6.08 -33.16
CA PRO A 251 -5.29 -7.12 -33.56
C PRO A 251 -5.07 -8.47 -32.86
N SER A 252 -3.87 -8.74 -32.34
CA SER A 252 -3.58 -9.99 -31.61
C SER A 252 -4.19 -10.04 -30.21
N ILE A 253 -4.66 -8.89 -29.70
CA ILE A 253 -5.30 -8.77 -28.40
C ILE A 253 -6.80 -9.05 -28.57
N SER A 254 -7.25 -10.21 -28.10
CA SER A 254 -8.64 -10.68 -28.22
C SER A 254 -9.69 -9.65 -27.77
N GLN A 255 -9.39 -8.90 -26.71
CA GLN A 255 -10.27 -7.87 -26.14
C GLN A 255 -10.45 -6.66 -27.05
N LEU A 256 -9.49 -6.38 -27.96
CA LEU A 256 -9.47 -5.20 -28.83
C LEU A 256 -9.64 -5.53 -30.32
N GLN A 257 -9.83 -6.80 -30.68
CA GLN A 257 -9.94 -7.23 -32.07
C GLN A 257 -11.10 -6.50 -32.77
N GLU A 258 -10.76 -5.63 -33.73
CA GLU A 258 -11.69 -4.78 -34.52
C GLU A 258 -12.62 -3.86 -33.70
N LYS A 259 -12.34 -3.71 -32.41
CA LYS A 259 -13.17 -2.95 -31.46
C LYS A 259 -12.51 -1.63 -31.08
N THR A 260 -13.34 -0.62 -30.87
CA THR A 260 -12.92 0.60 -30.19
C THR A 260 -12.68 0.34 -28.70
N LEU A 261 -11.90 1.20 -28.04
CA LEU A 261 -11.66 1.09 -26.58
C LEU A 261 -12.97 1.17 -25.78
N SER A 262 -13.92 1.98 -26.25
CA SER A 262 -15.23 2.14 -25.64
C SER A 262 -16.09 0.88 -25.78
N GLU A 263 -16.05 0.21 -26.93
CA GLU A 263 -16.76 -1.06 -27.14
C GLU A 263 -16.15 -2.18 -26.30
N ALA A 264 -14.82 -2.28 -26.25
CA ALA A 264 -14.12 -3.23 -25.40
C ALA A 264 -14.51 -3.04 -23.92
N ASN A 265 -14.59 -1.80 -23.45
CA ASN A 265 -15.00 -1.49 -22.08
C ASN A 265 -16.47 -1.89 -21.79
N LYS A 266 -17.37 -1.75 -22.77
CA LYS A 266 -18.78 -2.18 -22.66
C LYS A 266 -18.93 -3.70 -22.65
N ILE A 267 -18.17 -4.40 -23.48
CA ILE A 267 -18.18 -5.87 -23.52
C ILE A 267 -17.67 -6.43 -22.19
N PHE A 268 -16.56 -5.89 -21.68
CA PHE A 268 -16.02 -6.28 -20.37
C PHE A 268 -17.00 -6.06 -19.22
N LEU A 269 -17.85 -5.03 -19.29
CA LEU A 269 -18.94 -4.85 -18.33
C LEU A 269 -19.97 -5.98 -18.42
N GLY A 270 -20.40 -6.34 -19.64
CA GLY A 270 -21.40 -7.39 -19.88
C GLY A 270 -20.93 -8.77 -19.40
N ASP A 271 -19.64 -9.06 -19.54
CA ASP A 271 -19.06 -10.34 -19.10
C ASP A 271 -18.93 -10.42 -17.57
N HIS A 272 -18.92 -9.28 -16.86
CA HIS A 272 -18.62 -9.20 -15.43
C HIS A 272 -19.60 -8.31 -14.62
N GLU A 273 -20.88 -8.27 -15.02
CA GLU A 273 -21.90 -7.38 -14.44
C GLU A 273 -22.12 -7.56 -12.93
N ASP A 274 -21.80 -8.74 -12.40
CA ASP A 274 -21.99 -9.08 -11.00
C ASP A 274 -20.85 -8.60 -10.09
N SER A 275 -19.65 -8.38 -10.64
CA SER A 275 -18.48 -8.10 -9.83
C SER A 275 -18.27 -6.60 -9.60
N LEU A 276 -18.24 -6.20 -8.33
CA LEU A 276 -18.04 -4.80 -7.94
C LEU A 276 -16.76 -4.19 -8.53
N MET A 277 -15.64 -4.92 -8.46
CA MET A 277 -14.35 -4.40 -8.91
C MET A 277 -14.26 -4.28 -10.43
N HIS A 278 -14.90 -5.17 -11.19
CA HIS A 278 -14.98 -5.05 -12.65
C HIS A 278 -15.81 -3.84 -13.05
N ARG A 279 -16.96 -3.62 -12.38
CA ARG A 279 -17.80 -2.43 -12.60
C ARG A 279 -17.07 -1.14 -12.26
N ALA A 280 -16.28 -1.13 -11.18
CA ALA A 280 -15.44 0.00 -10.81
C ALA A 280 -14.36 0.29 -11.86
N ALA A 281 -13.67 -0.76 -12.35
CA ALA A 281 -12.68 -0.64 -13.42
C ALA A 281 -13.30 -0.11 -14.73
N VAL A 282 -14.47 -0.62 -15.13
CA VAL A 282 -15.20 -0.13 -16.30
C VAL A 282 -15.58 1.34 -16.14
N ALA A 283 -16.10 1.73 -14.99
CA ALA A 283 -16.49 3.10 -14.70
C ALA A 283 -15.28 4.05 -14.75
N GLU A 284 -14.15 3.66 -14.16
CA GLU A 284 -12.89 4.41 -14.25
C GLU A 284 -12.45 4.58 -15.71
N MET A 285 -12.54 3.51 -16.50
CA MET A 285 -12.10 3.52 -17.90
C MET A 285 -13.05 4.32 -18.79
N LEU A 286 -14.35 4.27 -18.52
CA LEU A 286 -15.35 5.06 -19.23
C LEU A 286 -15.09 6.55 -19.05
N TYR A 287 -14.85 6.98 -17.81
CA TYR A 287 -14.50 8.37 -17.51
C TYR A 287 -13.14 8.79 -18.08
N THR A 288 -12.16 7.88 -18.06
CA THR A 288 -10.83 8.14 -18.64
C THR A 288 -10.89 8.35 -20.15
N LEU A 289 -11.73 7.57 -20.86
CA LEU A 289 -11.93 7.69 -22.31
C LEU A 289 -12.80 8.89 -22.69
N ASP A 290 -13.81 9.19 -21.87
CA ASP A 290 -14.80 10.24 -22.15
C ASP A 290 -15.30 10.90 -20.85
N PRO A 291 -14.72 12.05 -20.46
CA PRO A 291 -15.10 12.75 -19.24
C PRO A 291 -16.57 13.20 -19.20
N THR A 292 -17.24 13.32 -20.36
CA THR A 292 -18.65 13.72 -20.43
C THR A 292 -19.60 12.65 -19.90
N LYS A 293 -19.15 11.38 -19.87
CA LYS A 293 -19.93 10.22 -19.39
C LYS A 293 -19.78 9.94 -17.91
N LYS A 294 -19.38 10.94 -17.12
CA LYS A 294 -19.26 10.82 -15.66
C LYS A 294 -20.51 10.24 -14.99
N LEU A 295 -21.69 10.74 -15.36
CA LEU A 295 -22.97 10.27 -14.79
C LEU A 295 -23.23 8.78 -15.09
N GLU A 296 -22.87 8.32 -16.29
CA GLU A 296 -22.99 6.91 -16.68
C GLU A 296 -22.00 6.05 -15.87
N ALA A 297 -20.76 6.51 -15.69
CA ALA A 297 -19.76 5.82 -14.88
C ALA A 297 -20.19 5.67 -13.41
N VAL A 298 -20.73 6.74 -12.81
CA VAL A 298 -21.28 6.71 -11.44
C VAL A 298 -22.46 5.75 -11.35
N LYS A 299 -23.39 5.82 -12.32
CA LYS A 299 -24.54 4.92 -12.37
C LYS A 299 -24.12 3.46 -12.47
N ILE A 300 -23.11 3.14 -13.30
CA ILE A 300 -22.54 1.80 -13.35
C ILE A 300 -22.19 1.38 -11.92
N ILE A 301 -21.40 2.13 -11.16
CA ILE A 301 -21.04 1.76 -9.78
C ILE A 301 -22.27 1.60 -8.87
N GLU A 302 -23.20 2.57 -8.87
CA GLU A 302 -24.37 2.57 -7.99
C GLU A 302 -25.34 1.40 -8.26
N ASP A 303 -25.47 0.97 -9.52
CA ASP A 303 -26.30 -0.17 -9.91
C ASP A 303 -25.75 -1.52 -9.40
N SER A 304 -24.61 -1.53 -8.68
CA SER A 304 -24.05 -2.76 -8.10
C SER A 304 -25.01 -3.33 -7.07
N SER A 305 -25.13 -4.66 -7.02
CA SER A 305 -25.86 -5.34 -5.96
C SER A 305 -24.89 -6.18 -5.14
N ASN A 306 -25.07 -6.17 -3.82
CA ASN A 306 -24.29 -7.00 -2.92
C ASN A 306 -25.06 -8.29 -2.69
N LYS A 307 -24.59 -9.40 -3.26
CA LYS A 307 -25.26 -10.70 -3.15
C LYS A 307 -24.79 -11.42 -1.88
N VAL A 308 -25.66 -12.30 -1.37
CA VAL A 308 -25.31 -13.20 -0.26
C VAL A 308 -24.48 -14.35 -0.81
N VAL A 309 -23.30 -14.59 -0.22
CA VAL A 309 -22.47 -15.73 -0.57
C VAL A 309 -22.92 -16.95 0.23
N PRO A 310 -23.32 -18.07 -0.41
CA PRO A 310 -23.65 -19.31 0.29
C PRO A 310 -22.41 -19.79 1.04
N THR A 311 -22.44 -19.74 2.37
CA THR A 311 -21.31 -20.21 3.19
C THR A 311 -21.73 -21.50 3.91
N ASN A 312 -21.02 -22.60 3.69
CA ASN A 312 -21.26 -23.90 4.34
C ASN A 312 -20.74 -23.92 5.79
N GLY A 313 -21.13 -22.98 6.66
CA GLY A 313 -20.62 -22.92 8.03
C GLY A 313 -21.33 -21.98 9.00
N VAL A 314 -20.90 -22.06 10.26
CA VAL A 314 -21.47 -21.44 11.49
C VAL A 314 -21.36 -19.89 11.53
N LEU A 315 -20.68 -19.27 10.56
CA LEU A 315 -20.71 -17.81 10.40
C LEU A 315 -21.98 -17.43 9.63
N GLY A 316 -22.70 -16.42 10.12
CA GLY A 316 -23.97 -15.94 9.52
C GLY A 316 -23.82 -15.45 8.07
N LEU A 317 -24.86 -14.79 7.54
CA LEU A 317 -24.90 -14.29 6.17
C LEU A 317 -23.66 -13.46 5.83
N VAL A 318 -22.77 -14.00 5.00
CA VAL A 318 -21.59 -13.29 4.48
C VAL A 318 -21.96 -12.67 3.14
N MET A 319 -21.82 -11.36 3.04
CA MET A 319 -22.00 -10.63 1.80
C MET A 319 -20.76 -10.76 0.91
N GLU A 320 -20.94 -10.70 -0.41
CA GLU A 320 -19.85 -10.85 -1.37
C GLU A 320 -18.83 -9.70 -1.29
N TRP A 321 -19.31 -8.47 -1.07
CA TRP A 321 -18.44 -7.30 -1.05
C TRP A 321 -17.49 -7.34 0.14
N LYS A 322 -16.20 -7.12 -0.14
CA LYS A 322 -15.17 -6.97 0.89
C LYS A 322 -15.02 -5.50 1.27
N LEU A 323 -14.75 -5.25 2.55
CA LEU A 323 -14.51 -3.90 3.05
C LEU A 323 -13.44 -3.14 2.25
N LYS A 324 -12.35 -3.81 1.87
CA LYS A 324 -11.26 -3.20 1.08
C LYS A 324 -11.72 -2.72 -0.29
N ASP A 325 -12.57 -3.50 -0.95
CA ASP A 325 -13.08 -3.25 -2.29
C ASP A 325 -14.05 -2.05 -2.25
N CYS A 326 -14.95 -2.02 -1.26
CA CYS A 326 -15.83 -0.86 -1.05
C CYS A 326 -15.07 0.44 -0.73
N ILE A 327 -13.97 0.35 0.02
CA ILE A 327 -13.09 1.50 0.29
C ILE A 327 -12.41 1.97 -1.01
N ALA A 328 -11.97 1.04 -1.86
CA ALA A 328 -11.39 1.38 -3.15
C ALA A 328 -12.42 2.09 -4.06
N VAL A 329 -13.65 1.60 -4.12
CA VAL A 329 -14.76 2.24 -4.86
C VAL A 329 -15.09 3.63 -4.31
N HIS A 330 -15.14 3.80 -2.99
CA HIS A 330 -15.34 5.12 -2.38
C HIS A 330 -14.23 6.09 -2.81
N LYS A 331 -12.96 5.66 -2.76
CA LYS A 331 -11.83 6.48 -3.21
C LYS A 331 -11.87 6.78 -4.70
N LEU A 332 -12.39 5.89 -5.54
CA LEU A 332 -12.58 6.10 -6.97
C LEU A 332 -13.63 7.21 -7.22
N LEU A 333 -14.78 7.13 -6.55
CA LEU A 333 -15.84 8.14 -6.64
C LEU A 333 -15.35 9.52 -6.19
N ASP A 334 -14.60 9.57 -5.09
CA ASP A 334 -14.13 10.80 -4.46
C ASP A 334 -12.94 11.44 -5.20
N ASN A 335 -11.90 10.67 -5.53
CA ASN A 335 -10.65 11.22 -6.06
C ASN A 335 -10.55 11.21 -7.59
N VAL A 336 -11.20 10.26 -8.28
CA VAL A 336 -11.05 10.08 -9.74
C VAL A 336 -12.25 10.65 -10.47
N LEU A 337 -13.46 10.24 -10.08
CA LEU A 337 -14.70 10.76 -10.66
C LEU A 337 -15.07 12.15 -10.09
N ILE A 338 -14.51 12.51 -8.92
CA ILE A 338 -14.73 13.78 -8.23
C ILE A 338 -16.23 14.04 -8.04
N ASP A 339 -16.96 13.01 -7.60
CA ASP A 339 -18.39 13.05 -7.33
C ASP A 339 -18.64 12.87 -5.82
N THR A 340 -18.63 13.98 -5.10
CA THR A 340 -18.75 14.00 -3.64
C THR A 340 -20.12 13.48 -3.17
N ASP A 341 -21.17 13.75 -3.93
CA ASP A 341 -22.54 13.34 -3.62
C ASP A 341 -22.71 11.82 -3.81
N ALA A 342 -22.20 11.27 -4.92
CA ALA A 342 -22.15 9.81 -5.12
C ALA A 342 -21.26 9.12 -4.08
N ALA A 343 -20.11 9.70 -3.74
CA ALA A 343 -19.23 9.18 -2.70
C ALA A 343 -19.93 9.13 -1.32
N LEU A 344 -20.70 10.16 -0.97
CA LEU A 344 -21.50 10.21 0.27
C LEU A 344 -22.61 9.14 0.27
N ARG A 345 -23.38 9.02 -0.81
CA ARG A 345 -24.39 7.95 -0.95
C ARG A 345 -23.77 6.57 -0.82
N TRP A 346 -22.62 6.36 -1.47
CA TRP A 346 -21.86 5.12 -1.36
C TRP A 346 -21.38 4.85 0.06
N LYS A 347 -20.91 5.87 0.79
CA LYS A 347 -20.49 5.78 2.18
C LYS A 347 -21.64 5.33 3.08
N VAL A 348 -22.81 5.96 2.94
CA VAL A 348 -24.03 5.61 3.70
C VAL A 348 -24.44 4.17 3.40
N ARG A 349 -24.49 3.79 2.13
CA ARG A 349 -24.82 2.43 1.71
C ARG A 349 -23.85 1.39 2.28
N CYS A 350 -22.55 1.66 2.27
CA CYS A 350 -21.54 0.76 2.83
C CYS A 350 -21.58 0.68 4.36
N ALA A 351 -22.03 1.73 5.05
CA ALA A 351 -22.17 1.73 6.50
C ALA A 351 -23.19 0.67 6.99
N GLU A 352 -24.22 0.39 6.19
CA GLU A 352 -25.21 -0.67 6.45
C GLU A 352 -24.57 -2.07 6.38
N TYR A 353 -23.75 -2.32 5.36
CA TYR A 353 -23.06 -3.61 5.18
C TYR A 353 -21.89 -3.80 6.14
N PHE A 354 -21.25 -2.73 6.60
CA PHE A 354 -20.10 -2.77 7.50
C PHE A 354 -20.32 -1.97 8.80
N PRO A 355 -21.18 -2.43 9.73
CA PRO A 355 -21.54 -1.69 10.95
C PRO A 355 -20.35 -1.32 11.85
N TYR A 356 -19.26 -2.07 11.80
CA TYR A 356 -18.06 -1.84 12.63
C TYR A 356 -16.97 -1.03 11.91
N SER A 357 -17.17 -0.67 10.63
CA SER A 357 -16.18 0.07 9.87
C SER A 357 -16.04 1.49 10.40
N ILE A 358 -14.83 1.85 10.80
CA ILE A 358 -14.47 3.23 11.16
C ILE A 358 -14.46 4.12 9.91
N TYR A 359 -14.08 3.57 8.75
CA TYR A 359 -13.99 4.34 7.50
C TYR A 359 -15.36 4.80 7.00
N PHE A 360 -16.37 3.92 7.10
CA PHE A 360 -17.74 4.23 6.69
C PHE A 360 -18.61 4.78 7.82
N GLU A 361 -18.05 4.98 9.02
CA GLU A 361 -18.80 5.42 10.21
C GLU A 361 -20.02 4.54 10.48
N GLY A 362 -19.83 3.22 10.40
CA GLY A 362 -20.89 2.25 10.69
C GLY A 362 -21.47 2.45 12.09
N SER A 363 -22.73 2.09 12.28
CA SER A 363 -23.52 2.33 13.50
C SER A 363 -22.92 1.74 14.78
N ARG A 364 -22.04 0.74 14.66
CA ARG A 364 -21.35 0.07 15.78
C ARG A 364 -19.85 0.37 15.81
N SER A 365 -19.39 1.35 15.03
CA SER A 365 -17.98 1.75 14.99
C SER A 365 -17.60 2.58 16.21
N SER A 366 -16.33 2.51 16.60
CA SER A 366 -15.80 3.33 17.70
C SER A 366 -15.85 4.84 17.40
N ALA A 367 -15.90 5.24 16.13
CA ALA A 367 -16.02 6.64 15.74
C ALA A 367 -17.36 7.25 16.18
N VAL A 368 -18.46 6.51 15.99
CA VAL A 368 -19.81 6.95 16.36
C VAL A 368 -20.00 6.91 17.88
N ASN A 369 -19.54 5.84 18.55
CA ASN A 369 -19.63 5.74 20.01
C ASN A 369 -18.79 6.80 20.74
N ASN A 370 -17.61 7.15 20.23
CA ASN A 370 -16.80 8.22 20.82
C ASN A 370 -17.41 9.61 20.59
N SER A 371 -18.18 9.82 19.51
CA SER A 371 -18.91 11.07 19.26
C SER A 371 -20.04 11.26 20.29
N LEU A 372 -20.82 10.20 20.56
CA LEU A 372 -21.83 10.22 21.62
C LEU A 372 -21.21 10.47 23.00
N ASN A 373 -20.14 9.74 23.34
CA ASN A 373 -19.50 9.88 24.65
C ASN A 373 -18.82 11.25 24.86
N ASN A 374 -18.33 11.90 23.79
CA ASN A 374 -17.72 13.22 23.89
C ASN A 374 -18.77 14.34 24.08
N LEU A 375 -20.01 14.14 23.59
CA LEU A 375 -21.12 15.06 23.86
C LEU A 375 -21.52 15.06 25.35
N ASP A 376 -21.40 13.91 26.01
CA ASP A 376 -21.76 13.75 27.43
C ASP A 376 -20.68 14.25 28.41
N THR A 377 -19.50 14.66 27.93
CA THR A 377 -18.37 15.10 28.79
C THR A 377 -18.20 16.61 28.94
N GLU A 378 -19.08 17.46 28.38
CA GLU A 378 -19.14 18.89 28.73
C GLU A 378 -19.99 19.12 29.98
N THR A 379 -19.57 18.59 31.13
CA THR A 379 -20.03 19.07 32.43
C THR A 379 -18.82 19.39 33.31
N PRO A 380 -18.73 20.60 33.89
CA PRO A 380 -17.57 21.00 34.68
C PRO A 380 -17.57 20.22 35.99
N LEU A 381 -16.61 19.31 36.16
CA LEU A 381 -16.37 18.60 37.41
C LEU A 381 -15.89 19.58 38.49
N ASN A 382 -16.84 20.04 39.31
CA ASN A 382 -16.59 20.63 40.60
C ASN A 382 -17.31 19.80 41.68
N GLY A 383 -16.51 19.10 42.48
CA GLY A 383 -16.74 18.79 43.90
C GLY A 383 -17.97 17.98 44.35
N GLY A 384 -17.69 16.90 45.09
CA GLY A 384 -18.53 16.52 46.24
C GLY A 384 -19.07 15.10 46.20
N ALA A 385 -18.49 14.25 47.04
CA ALA A 385 -18.97 12.91 47.35
C ALA A 385 -20.36 12.96 48.02
N ASN A 386 -21.26 12.05 47.61
CA ASN A 386 -22.08 11.17 48.44
C ASN A 386 -23.10 10.44 47.55
N GLY A 387 -23.10 9.10 47.57
CA GLY A 387 -24.26 8.31 47.14
C GLY A 387 -25.18 8.00 48.35
N PRO A 388 -26.18 7.11 48.21
CA PRO A 388 -26.74 6.51 47.00
C PRO A 388 -28.29 6.64 46.92
N ASP A 389 -28.90 6.27 45.79
CA ASP A 389 -30.09 5.40 45.79
C ASP A 389 -30.44 4.88 44.38
N ILE A 390 -30.83 3.60 44.36
CA ILE A 390 -31.08 2.74 43.20
C ILE A 390 -32.58 2.72 42.89
N ILE A 391 -32.99 2.93 41.63
CA ILE A 391 -34.17 2.27 41.04
C ILE A 391 -33.87 1.86 39.59
N HIS A 392 -34.17 0.58 39.29
CA HIS A 392 -33.89 -0.18 38.07
C HIS A 392 -34.87 0.08 36.91
N SER A 393 -34.33 -0.02 35.67
CA SER A 393 -34.92 -0.63 34.46
C SER A 393 -33.97 -0.32 33.30
N GLY A 394 -33.44 -1.21 32.45
CA GLY A 394 -33.62 -2.63 32.20
C GLY A 394 -33.10 -2.86 30.76
N ASN A 395 -31.90 -3.44 30.60
CA ASN A 395 -31.55 -4.36 29.52
C ASN A 395 -30.10 -4.87 29.70
N ALA A 396 -30.00 -6.18 29.89
CA ALA A 396 -28.81 -6.87 30.32
C ALA A 396 -27.76 -6.96 29.21
N PHE A 397 -26.58 -6.41 29.50
CA PHE A 397 -25.34 -6.72 28.81
C PHE A 397 -24.93 -8.17 29.09
N THR A 398 -24.79 -9.00 28.05
CA THR A 398 -24.08 -10.27 28.16
C THR A 398 -22.57 -10.01 28.12
N SER A 399 -21.94 -9.98 29.30
CA SER A 399 -20.48 -9.95 29.43
C SER A 399 -19.88 -11.30 29.02
N ASN A 400 -19.24 -11.35 27.86
CA ASN A 400 -18.39 -12.48 27.49
C ASN A 400 -17.00 -12.28 28.11
N GLY A 401 -16.61 -13.19 29.01
CA GLY A 401 -15.25 -13.25 29.54
C GLY A 401 -15.15 -13.91 30.92
N LYS A 402 -15.61 -15.16 31.06
CA LYS A 402 -15.37 -15.93 32.30
C LYS A 402 -13.96 -16.51 32.25
N LEU A 403 -13.07 -15.91 33.03
CA LEU A 403 -11.66 -16.25 33.19
C LEU A 403 -11.47 -17.38 34.21
N GLU A 404 -12.00 -18.58 33.97
CA GLU A 404 -11.75 -19.77 34.82
C GLU A 404 -11.85 -21.05 33.96
N ALA A 405 -10.78 -21.41 33.25
CA ALA A 405 -10.65 -22.73 32.62
C ALA A 405 -9.18 -23.10 32.33
N PHE A 406 -8.29 -23.03 33.34
CA PHE A 406 -6.94 -23.61 33.26
C PHE A 406 -6.55 -24.26 34.59
N LYS A 407 -7.35 -25.22 35.07
CA LYS A 407 -7.03 -25.97 36.31
C LYS A 407 -6.86 -27.48 36.16
N ASN A 408 -6.90 -28.06 34.95
CA ASN A 408 -6.75 -29.51 34.79
C ASN A 408 -5.79 -29.91 33.66
N LEU A 409 -4.52 -29.51 33.76
CA LEU A 409 -3.42 -30.21 33.09
C LEU A 409 -2.45 -30.66 34.18
N LYS A 410 -2.53 -31.95 34.55
CA LYS A 410 -1.49 -32.62 35.34
C LYS A 410 -0.29 -32.91 34.44
N ILE A 411 0.88 -32.83 35.08
CA ILE A 411 2.26 -32.94 34.58
C ILE A 411 2.47 -34.13 33.65
#